data_AF-A0AAV2NDG2-F1
#
_entry.id   AF-A0AAV2NDG2-F1
#
_cell.length_a   1.000
_cell.length_b   1.000
_cell.length_c   1.000
_cell.angle_alpha   90.00
_cell.angle_beta   90.00
_cell.angle_gamma   90.00
#
_symmetry.space_group_name_H-M   'P 1'
#
loop_
_entity.id
_entity.type
_entity.pdbx_description
1 polymer ?
#
loop_
_entity_poly.entity_id
_entity_poly.type
_entity_poly.pdbx_seq_one_letter_code
_entity_poly.pdbx_strand_id
1 'polypeptide(L)'
;MEDFVPTRGSQIKKNTTSDYISVNYEAPKKKLKPMDGSHNKEEQENSKTKQTPAEMKEQQEKEMKRLRYDVIKFGMSGFEKPKARRAKVELAISLGAIPPKNRRMNYKALKTRRKIEKEKKKEEKHTSGFTSSLLKSKSKKLRKKDTGILGVYGKVSKGIVPKQKN
;
A
#
# COMPACT_ATOMS: atom_id res chain seq x y z
N MET A 1 66.18 22.69 52.94
CA MET A 1 65.45 23.69 52.13
C MET A 1 63.96 23.49 52.42
N GLU A 2 63.50 23.95 53.59
CA GLU A 2 62.16 23.63 54.11
C GLU A 2 61.29 24.88 54.31
N ASP A 3 61.80 26.07 53.99
CA ASP A 3 61.10 27.35 54.23
C ASP A 3 60.36 27.91 53.00
N PHE A 4 59.90 27.05 52.08
CA PHE A 4 59.10 27.52 50.94
C PHE A 4 57.63 27.65 51.32
N VAL A 5 57.18 28.88 51.58
CA VAL A 5 55.76 29.18 51.83
C VAL A 5 55.00 29.17 50.50
N PRO A 6 54.11 28.18 50.27
CA PRO A 6 53.42 28.06 48.99
C PRO A 6 52.45 29.22 48.78
N THR A 7 52.56 29.89 47.64
CA THR A 7 51.62 30.95 47.24
C THR A 7 50.27 30.36 46.83
N ARG A 8 49.21 31.16 46.91
CA ARG A 8 47.83 30.76 46.52
C ARG A 8 47.77 30.19 45.08
N GLY A 9 48.54 30.74 44.14
CA GLY A 9 48.65 30.23 42.78
C GLY A 9 49.32 28.86 42.68
N SER A 10 50.29 28.57 43.54
CA SER A 10 50.94 27.24 43.60
C SER A 10 49.99 26.16 44.14
N GLN A 11 49.07 26.53 45.05
CA GLN A 11 48.06 25.62 45.58
C GLN A 11 46.97 25.29 44.54
N ILE A 12 46.59 26.27 43.70
CA ILE A 12 45.61 26.08 42.60
C ILE A 12 46.08 25.00 41.60
N LYS A 13 47.39 24.87 41.37
CA LYS A 13 47.90 23.83 40.47
C LYS A 13 47.88 22.43 41.10
N LYS A 14 47.99 22.34 42.43
CA LYS A 14 47.98 21.07 43.18
C LYS A 14 46.57 20.49 43.32
N ASN A 15 45.55 21.33 43.51
CA ASN A 15 44.15 20.88 43.60
C ASN A 15 43.47 20.73 42.23
N THR A 16 44.01 21.32 41.15
CA THR A 16 43.47 21.09 39.79
C THR A 16 43.46 19.61 39.41
N THR A 17 44.46 18.84 39.83
CA THR A 17 44.51 17.39 39.55
C THR A 17 43.55 16.58 40.41
N SER A 18 43.26 17.01 41.65
CA SER A 18 42.30 16.32 42.51
C SER A 18 40.85 16.60 42.13
N ASP A 19 40.58 17.79 41.61
CA ASP A 19 39.22 18.28 41.37
C ASP A 19 38.76 18.04 39.91
N TYR A 20 39.54 17.31 39.12
CA TYR A 20 39.21 16.98 37.74
C TYR A 20 38.14 15.89 37.68
N ILE A 21 36.91 16.28 37.31
CA ILE A 21 35.80 15.35 37.11
C ILE A 21 35.52 15.24 35.61
N SER A 22 35.91 14.12 35.00
CA SER A 22 35.53 13.80 33.62
C SER A 22 34.13 13.20 33.59
N VAL A 23 33.16 13.97 33.10
CA VAL A 23 31.79 13.47 32.86
C VAL A 23 31.67 13.04 31.40
N ASN A 24 31.57 11.73 31.17
CA ASN A 24 31.27 11.19 29.85
C ASN A 24 29.76 11.18 29.64
N TYR A 25 29.27 11.99 28.69
CA TYR A 25 27.86 12.04 28.32
C TYR A 25 27.58 11.09 27.16
N GLU A 26 26.78 10.04 27.41
CA GLU A 26 26.13 9.29 26.34
C GLU A 26 24.74 9.86 26.07
N ALA A 27 24.53 10.33 24.84
CA ALA A 27 23.22 10.81 24.43
C ALA A 27 22.18 9.67 24.50
N PRO A 28 20.99 9.91 25.08
CA PRO A 28 19.97 8.88 25.16
C PRO A 28 19.51 8.48 23.75
N LYS A 29 19.77 7.22 23.37
CA LYS A 29 19.30 6.66 22.10
C LYS A 29 17.77 6.63 22.14
N LYS A 30 17.12 7.15 21.09
CA LYS A 30 15.65 7.08 20.95
C LYS A 30 15.24 5.61 21.02
N LYS A 31 14.36 5.25 21.95
CA LYS A 31 13.75 3.92 21.97
C LYS A 31 13.03 3.73 20.64
N LEU A 32 13.56 2.87 19.78
CA LEU A 32 12.80 2.35 18.66
C LEU A 32 11.60 1.64 19.29
N LYS A 33 10.38 2.05 18.92
CA LYS A 33 9.20 1.26 19.26
C LYS A 33 9.44 -0.16 18.75
N PRO A 34 9.11 -1.23 19.49
CA PRO A 34 9.04 -2.54 18.89
C PRO A 34 8.04 -2.43 17.74
N MET A 35 8.57 -2.49 16.52
CA MET A 35 7.74 -2.65 15.36
C MET A 35 7.30 -4.10 15.42
N ASP A 36 6.10 -4.33 15.94
CA ASP A 36 5.45 -5.63 15.80
C ASP A 36 5.39 -5.95 14.30
N GLY A 37 6.23 -6.90 13.90
CA GLY A 37 6.17 -7.55 12.59
C GLY A 37 7.27 -7.17 11.58
N SER A 38 8.24 -8.10 11.44
CA SER A 38 9.08 -8.35 10.25
C SER A 38 10.33 -7.45 10.12
N HIS A 39 11.57 -7.95 10.06
CA HIS A 39 12.11 -9.31 9.91
C HIS A 39 13.53 -9.32 10.50
N ASN A 40 13.82 -10.28 11.39
CA ASN A 40 15.16 -10.85 11.51
C ASN A 40 15.51 -11.42 10.13
N LYS A 41 16.53 -10.86 9.47
CA LYS A 41 17.15 -11.41 8.27
C LYS A 41 18.61 -11.65 8.59
N GLU A 42 18.84 -12.64 9.43
CA GLU A 42 20.09 -13.34 9.65
C GLU A 42 19.59 -14.61 10.37
N GLU A 43 20.02 -15.79 9.92
CA GLU A 43 19.48 -17.12 10.30
C GLU A 43 18.27 -17.63 9.50
N GLN A 44 18.44 -17.81 8.18
CA GLN A 44 17.88 -18.98 7.51
C GLN A 44 18.86 -19.47 6.45
N GLU A 45 20.04 -19.90 6.90
CA GLU A 45 20.87 -20.80 6.11
C GLU A 45 20.80 -22.20 6.71
N ASN A 46 20.48 -23.18 5.86
CA ASN A 46 20.75 -24.61 6.04
C ASN A 46 19.90 -25.42 7.04
N SER A 47 18.59 -25.52 6.79
CA SER A 47 17.92 -26.81 6.97
C SER A 47 17.36 -27.29 5.63
N LYS A 48 18.10 -28.18 4.96
CA LYS A 48 17.63 -28.92 3.78
C LYS A 48 16.67 -30.02 4.24
N THR A 49 15.54 -29.64 4.83
CA THR A 49 14.38 -30.54 4.93
C THR A 49 13.83 -30.73 3.52
N LYS A 50 13.59 -31.98 3.12
CA LYS A 50 13.04 -32.33 1.81
C LYS A 50 11.64 -31.71 1.70
N GLN A 51 11.55 -30.50 1.15
CA GLN A 51 10.29 -29.79 0.98
C GLN A 51 9.42 -30.56 -0.01
N THR A 52 8.13 -30.66 0.31
CA THR A 52 7.19 -31.25 -0.62
C THR A 52 7.05 -30.38 -1.89
N PRO A 53 6.68 -30.94 -3.05
CA PRO A 53 6.46 -30.15 -4.26
C PRO A 53 5.42 -29.02 -4.10
N ALA A 54 4.52 -29.15 -3.13
CA ALA A 54 3.55 -28.12 -2.77
C ALA A 54 4.19 -26.95 -1.99
N GLU A 55 5.06 -27.25 -1.02
CA GLU A 55 5.81 -26.23 -0.26
C GLU A 55 6.74 -25.41 -1.16
N MET A 56 7.42 -26.04 -2.12
CA MET A 56 8.26 -25.32 -3.07
C MET A 56 7.46 -24.32 -3.92
N LYS A 57 6.23 -24.69 -4.33
CA LYS A 57 5.33 -23.77 -5.06
C LYS A 57 4.89 -22.60 -4.19
N GLU A 58 4.55 -22.84 -2.92
CA GLU A 58 4.17 -21.77 -2.00
C GLU A 58 5.33 -20.80 -1.74
N GLN A 59 6.55 -21.32 -1.61
CA GLN A 59 7.76 -20.50 -1.48
C GLN A 59 8.01 -19.67 -2.73
N GLN A 60 7.89 -20.28 -3.91
CA GLN A 60 7.99 -19.57 -5.18
C GLN A 60 6.93 -18.46 -5.28
N GLU A 61 5.69 -18.71 -4.88
CA GLU A 61 4.64 -17.68 -4.88
C GLU A 61 4.94 -16.54 -3.91
N LYS A 62 5.49 -16.84 -2.72
CA LYS A 62 5.94 -15.84 -1.75
C LYS A 62 7.07 -14.98 -2.31
N GLU A 63 8.07 -15.61 -2.95
CA GLU A 63 9.16 -14.92 -3.62
C GLU A 63 8.65 -14.04 -4.76
N MET A 64 7.79 -14.57 -5.62
CA MET A 64 7.18 -13.82 -6.72
C MET A 64 6.35 -12.64 -6.22
N LYS A 65 5.62 -12.79 -5.11
CA LYS A 65 4.88 -11.69 -4.48
C LYS A 65 5.81 -10.59 -3.97
N ARG A 66 6.94 -10.96 -3.36
CA ARG A 66 7.97 -10.03 -2.91
C ARG A 66 8.62 -9.30 -4.09
N LEU A 67 9.02 -10.03 -5.14
CA LEU A 67 9.59 -9.45 -6.35
C LEU A 67 8.62 -8.46 -7.02
N ARG A 68 7.34 -8.81 -7.13
CA ARG A 68 6.31 -7.88 -7.65
C ARG A 68 6.23 -6.59 -6.84
N TYR A 69 6.28 -6.69 -5.51
CA TYR A 69 6.29 -5.52 -4.63
C TYR A 69 7.53 -4.65 -4.86
N ASP A 70 8.72 -5.26 -4.95
CA ASP A 70 9.98 -4.54 -5.16
C ASP A 70 10.00 -3.84 -6.52
N VAL A 71 9.51 -4.49 -7.58
CA VAL A 71 9.37 -3.88 -8.91
C VAL A 71 8.42 -2.68 -8.88
N ILE A 72 7.26 -2.80 -8.23
CA ILE A 72 6.31 -1.68 -8.10
C ILE A 72 6.95 -0.53 -7.32
N LYS A 73 7.59 -0.82 -6.18
CA LYS A 73 8.27 0.17 -5.35
C LYS A 73 9.38 0.89 -6.12
N PHE A 74 10.17 0.15 -6.89
CA PHE A 74 11.23 0.71 -7.74
C PHE A 74 10.65 1.61 -8.83
N GLY A 75 9.62 1.15 -9.55
CA GLY A 75 8.95 1.96 -10.58
C GLY A 75 8.37 3.27 -10.05
N MET A 76 7.88 3.26 -8.81
CA MET A 76 7.38 4.48 -8.15
C MET A 76 8.46 5.50 -7.79
N SER A 77 9.72 5.09 -7.68
CA SER A 77 10.83 6.00 -7.34
C SER A 77 11.11 7.01 -8.44
N GLY A 78 10.82 6.68 -9.70
CA GLY A 78 11.00 7.56 -10.85
C GLY A 78 9.86 8.57 -11.08
N PHE A 79 8.81 8.58 -10.25
CA PHE A 79 7.66 9.45 -10.45
C PHE A 79 7.86 10.85 -9.86
N GLU A 80 7.30 11.87 -10.53
CA GLU A 80 7.15 13.21 -9.96
C GLU A 80 6.37 13.16 -8.63
N LYS A 81 6.71 14.05 -7.70
CA LYS A 81 6.13 14.11 -6.34
C LYS A 81 4.61 13.89 -6.27
N PRO A 82 3.74 14.55 -7.07
CA PRO A 82 2.30 14.33 -7.01
C PRO A 82 1.88 12.92 -7.49
N LYS A 83 2.52 12.40 -8.54
CA LYS A 83 2.25 11.06 -9.08
C LYS A 83 2.76 9.98 -8.15
N ALA A 84 3.95 10.17 -7.56
CA ALA A 84 4.52 9.28 -6.57
C ALA A 84 3.62 9.14 -5.33
N ARG A 85 3.03 10.24 -4.85
CA ARG A 85 2.06 10.21 -3.73
C ARG A 85 0.82 9.37 -4.05
N ARG A 86 0.26 9.53 -5.25
CA ARG A 86 -0.91 8.74 -5.69
C ARG A 86 -0.57 7.27 -5.79
N ALA A 87 0.55 6.92 -6.42
CA ALA A 87 1.01 5.54 -6.54
C ALA A 87 1.28 4.89 -5.17
N LYS A 88 1.81 5.65 -4.20
CA LYS A 88 1.99 5.16 -2.81
C LYS A 88 0.67 4.81 -2.13
N VAL A 89 -0.35 5.64 -2.31
CA VAL A 89 -1.69 5.38 -1.78
C VAL A 89 -2.31 4.17 -2.45
N GLU A 90 -2.20 4.04 -3.78
CA GLU A 90 -2.69 2.89 -4.54
C GLU A 90 -2.01 1.59 -4.11
N LEU A 91 -0.68 1.62 -3.94
CA LEU A 91 0.08 0.48 -3.41
C LEU A 91 -0.41 0.08 -2.01
N ALA A 92 -0.57 1.05 -1.10
CA ALA A 92 -1.08 0.78 0.23
C ALA A 92 -2.47 0.13 0.19
N ILE A 93 -3.38 0.62 -0.66
CA ILE A 93 -4.72 0.03 -0.84
C ILE A 93 -4.61 -1.41 -1.35
N SER A 94 -3.71 -1.69 -2.31
CA SER A 94 -3.50 -3.04 -2.83
C SER A 94 -2.96 -4.02 -1.78
N LEU A 95 -2.21 -3.51 -0.78
CA LEU A 95 -1.74 -4.26 0.37
C LEU A 95 -2.80 -4.40 1.48
N GLY A 96 -4.00 -3.85 1.29
CA GLY A 96 -5.12 -3.97 2.23
C GLY A 96 -5.35 -2.74 3.11
N ALA A 97 -4.65 -1.62 2.88
CA ALA A 97 -4.93 -0.39 3.61
C ALA A 97 -6.31 0.18 3.25
N ILE A 98 -6.97 0.82 4.21
CA ILE A 98 -8.25 1.49 4.01
C ILE A 98 -8.04 2.71 3.10
N PRO A 99 -8.80 2.86 1.99
CA PRO A 99 -8.65 3.99 1.08
C PRO A 99 -8.99 5.32 1.79
N PRO A 100 -8.35 6.43 1.40
CA PRO A 100 -8.61 7.72 2.00
C PRO A 100 -10.06 8.17 1.76
N LYS A 101 -10.65 8.82 2.76
CA LYS A 101 -12.04 9.30 2.69
C LYS A 101 -12.20 10.33 1.58
N ASN A 102 -13.30 10.22 0.82
CA ASN A 102 -13.65 11.20 -0.20
C ASN A 102 -13.95 12.57 0.44
N ARG A 103 -13.46 13.64 -0.20
CA ARG A 103 -13.78 15.01 0.21
C ARG A 103 -15.29 15.25 0.11
N ARG A 104 -15.87 15.90 1.12
CA ARG A 104 -17.28 16.33 1.10
C ARG A 104 -17.49 17.32 -0.04
N MET A 105 -18.44 17.04 -0.93
CA MET A 105 -18.77 17.89 -2.07
C MET A 105 -20.29 17.94 -2.26
N ASN A 106 -20.80 19.04 -2.83
CA ASN A 106 -22.21 19.16 -3.18
C ASN A 106 -22.62 18.09 -4.22
N TYR A 107 -23.81 17.51 -4.06
CA TYR A 107 -24.30 16.44 -4.93
C TYR A 107 -24.39 16.83 -6.40
N LYS A 108 -24.85 18.06 -6.72
CA LYS A 108 -24.96 18.53 -8.10
C LYS A 108 -23.58 18.57 -8.78
N ALA A 109 -22.56 19.07 -8.06
CA ALA A 109 -21.17 19.11 -8.53
C ALA A 109 -20.54 17.70 -8.64
N LEU A 110 -20.87 16.79 -7.74
CA LEU A 110 -20.42 15.40 -7.83
C LEU A 110 -21.00 14.70 -9.08
N LYS A 111 -22.28 14.95 -9.37
CA LYS A 111 -22.97 14.36 -10.52
C LYS A 111 -22.39 14.86 -11.84
N THR A 112 -22.10 16.16 -11.96
CA THR A 112 -21.48 16.73 -13.16
C THR A 112 -20.06 16.17 -13.37
N ARG A 113 -19.23 16.15 -12.33
CA ARG A 113 -17.88 15.56 -12.39
C ARG A 113 -17.89 14.11 -12.85
N ARG A 114 -18.79 13.28 -12.32
CA ARG A 114 -18.92 11.87 -12.72
C ARG A 114 -19.33 11.69 -14.18
N LYS A 115 -20.16 12.59 -14.72
CA LYS A 115 -20.52 12.57 -16.15
C LYS A 115 -19.30 12.86 -17.02
N ILE A 116 -18.58 13.94 -16.71
CA ILE A 116 -17.36 14.35 -17.42
C ILE A 116 -16.29 13.24 -17.36
N GLU A 117 -16.03 12.66 -16.18
CA GLU A 117 -15.07 11.55 -16.05
C GLU A 117 -15.48 10.32 -16.87
N LYS A 118 -16.78 10.04 -17.00
CA LYS A 118 -17.29 8.93 -17.81
C LYS A 118 -17.15 9.21 -19.31
N GLU A 119 -17.32 10.45 -19.73
CA GLU A 119 -17.11 10.88 -21.12
C GLU A 119 -15.63 10.83 -21.49
N LYS A 120 -14.74 11.41 -20.67
CA LYS A 120 -13.28 11.29 -20.85
C LYS A 120 -12.81 9.85 -20.92
N LYS A 121 -13.29 8.98 -20.03
CA LYS A 121 -12.99 7.53 -20.08
C LYS A 121 -13.55 6.80 -21.30
N LYS A 122 -14.50 7.37 -22.03
CA LYS A 122 -14.98 6.83 -23.31
C LYS A 122 -14.11 7.33 -24.46
N GLU A 123 -13.66 8.57 -24.42
CA GLU A 123 -12.77 9.19 -25.39
C GLU A 123 -11.35 8.60 -25.31
N GLU A 124 -10.85 8.35 -24.10
CA GLU A 124 -9.56 7.69 -23.85
C GLU A 124 -9.57 6.19 -24.22
N LYS A 125 -10.68 5.65 -24.75
CA LYS A 125 -10.74 4.25 -25.16
C LYS A 125 -9.90 4.01 -26.42
N HIS A 126 -8.76 3.40 -26.16
CA HIS A 126 -8.02 2.47 -27.01
C HIS A 126 -7.42 3.06 -28.29
N THR A 127 -6.30 3.76 -28.12
CA THR A 127 -5.31 3.92 -29.21
C THR A 127 -4.58 2.60 -29.52
N SER A 128 -4.65 1.58 -28.65
CA SER A 128 -4.01 0.27 -28.87
C SER A 128 -4.88 -0.92 -28.42
N GLY A 129 -4.91 -1.98 -29.25
CA GLY A 129 -5.69 -3.20 -29.03
C GLY A 129 -5.28 -4.04 -27.81
N PHE A 130 -4.10 -3.81 -27.25
CA PHE A 130 -3.63 -4.48 -26.04
C PHE A 130 -4.41 -4.03 -24.79
N THR A 131 -4.80 -2.76 -24.72
CA THR A 131 -5.54 -2.23 -23.57
C THR A 131 -7.00 -2.66 -23.58
N SER A 132 -7.57 -2.96 -24.75
CA SER A 132 -8.95 -3.44 -24.88
C SER A 132 -9.10 -4.93 -24.56
N SER A 133 -8.06 -5.74 -24.78
CA SER A 133 -8.06 -7.17 -24.44
C SER A 133 -7.97 -7.43 -22.93
N LEU A 134 -7.31 -6.53 -22.18
CA LEU A 134 -7.25 -6.57 -20.71
C LEU A 134 -8.56 -6.13 -20.04
N LEU A 135 -9.39 -5.33 -20.72
CA LEU A 135 -10.72 -5.03 -20.24
C LEU A 135 -11.58 -6.28 -20.43
N LYS A 136 -12.05 -6.85 -19.30
CA LYS A 136 -12.92 -8.02 -19.22
C LYS A 136 -13.78 -8.18 -20.47
N SER A 137 -13.62 -9.31 -21.16
CA SER A 137 -14.51 -9.68 -22.25
C SER A 137 -15.95 -9.45 -21.77
N LYS A 138 -16.75 -8.76 -22.56
CA LYS A 138 -18.17 -8.61 -22.24
C LYS A 138 -18.76 -10.01 -22.30
N SER A 139 -18.76 -10.73 -21.19
CA SER A 139 -19.62 -11.89 -21.05
C SER A 139 -21.02 -11.35 -21.31
N LYS A 140 -21.60 -11.77 -22.44
CA LYS A 140 -23.00 -11.47 -22.72
C LYS A 140 -23.72 -12.04 -21.50
N LYS A 141 -24.24 -11.18 -20.62
CA LYS A 141 -25.19 -11.62 -19.61
C LYS A 141 -26.27 -12.29 -20.42
N LEU A 142 -26.28 -13.63 -20.42
CA LEU A 142 -27.43 -14.40 -20.83
C LEU A 142 -28.52 -13.85 -19.92
N ARG A 143 -29.39 -13.01 -20.47
CA ARG A 143 -30.58 -12.60 -19.76
C ARG A 143 -31.27 -13.92 -19.46
N LYS A 144 -31.28 -14.34 -18.19
CA LYS A 144 -32.15 -15.43 -17.77
C LYS A 144 -33.52 -15.01 -18.27
N LYS A 145 -34.01 -15.67 -19.31
CA LYS A 145 -35.34 -15.40 -19.85
C LYS A 145 -36.28 -15.82 -18.73
N ASP A 146 -36.87 -14.82 -18.09
CA ASP A 146 -38.13 -14.90 -17.35
C ASP A 146 -38.25 -16.12 -16.42
N THR A 147 -37.40 -16.20 -15.39
CA THR A 147 -37.63 -17.09 -14.22
C THR A 147 -38.60 -16.44 -13.24
N GLY A 148 -39.69 -15.86 -13.74
CA GLY A 148 -40.84 -15.48 -12.91
C GLY A 148 -41.76 -16.69 -12.73
N ILE A 149 -42.72 -16.62 -11.82
CA ILE A 149 -43.75 -17.65 -11.59
C ILE A 149 -44.43 -18.13 -12.88
N LEU A 150 -44.55 -17.25 -13.88
CA LEU A 150 -45.12 -17.56 -15.19
C LEU A 150 -44.30 -18.59 -15.99
N GLY A 151 -43.02 -18.78 -15.68
CA GLY A 151 -42.18 -19.81 -16.27
C GLY A 151 -42.65 -21.24 -15.96
N VAL A 152 -43.40 -21.44 -14.86
CA VAL A 152 -44.03 -22.73 -14.52
C VAL A 152 -45.18 -23.05 -15.48
N TYR A 153 -45.88 -22.02 -15.98
CA TYR A 153 -47.06 -22.16 -16.81
C TYR A 153 -46.76 -22.00 -18.32
N GLY A 154 -45.48 -21.94 -18.70
CA GLY A 154 -45.04 -21.88 -20.10
C GLY A 154 -44.85 -20.47 -20.66
N LYS A 155 -44.39 -20.40 -21.91
CA LYS A 155 -43.97 -19.15 -22.55
C LYS A 155 -45.18 -18.38 -23.10
N VAL A 156 -45.63 -17.34 -22.39
CA VAL A 156 -46.69 -16.44 -22.88
C VAL A 156 -46.14 -15.55 -24.01
N SER A 157 -46.79 -15.59 -25.18
CA SER A 157 -46.41 -14.73 -26.30
C SER A 157 -46.90 -13.29 -26.04
N LYS A 158 -46.03 -12.30 -26.29
CA LYS A 158 -46.26 -10.89 -25.93
C LYS A 158 -47.36 -10.18 -26.75
N GLY A 159 -48.06 -10.91 -27.61
CA GLY A 159 -49.07 -10.37 -28.54
C GLY A 159 -50.51 -10.73 -28.20
N ILE A 160 -50.77 -11.56 -27.18
CA ILE A 160 -52.12 -12.08 -26.91
C ILE A 160 -52.95 -11.13 -26.02
N VAL A 161 -52.31 -10.21 -25.28
CA VAL A 161 -53.04 -9.31 -24.38
C VAL A 161 -53.52 -8.09 -25.16
N PRO A 162 -54.85 -7.88 -25.35
CA PRO A 162 -55.35 -6.67 -25.98
C PRO A 162 -54.99 -5.47 -25.11
N LYS A 163 -54.35 -4.45 -25.69
CA LYS A 163 -54.12 -3.17 -25.01
C LYS A 163 -55.47 -2.56 -24.68
N GLN A 164 -55.84 -2.56 -23.40
CA GLN A 164 -56.92 -1.70 -22.93
C GLN A 164 -56.49 -0.25 -23.18
N LYS A 165 -57.26 0.44 -24.02
CA LYS A 165 -57.12 1.87 -24.26
C LYS A 165 -57.79 2.57 -23.07
N ASN A 166 -56.99 3.27 -22.27
CA ASN A 166 -57.48 4.33 -21.38
C ASN A 166 -57.18 5.66 -22.07
#